data_AF-A0A0F7RUS4-F1
#
_entry.id   AF-A0A0F7RUS4-F1
#
_cell.length_a   1.000
_cell.length_b   1.000
_cell.length_c   1.000
_cell.angle_alpha   90.00
_cell.angle_beta   90.00
_cell.angle_gamma   90.00
#
_symmetry.space_group_name_H-M   'P 1'
#
loop_
_entity.id
_entity.type
_entity.pdbx_description
1 polymer ?
#
loop_
_entity_poly.entity_id
_entity_poly.type
_entity_poly.pdbx_seq_one_letter_code
_entity_poly.pdbx_strand_id
1 'polypeptide(L)'
;MTDGTAHEKITAKLAAAGSKTVADYLRAAFPHKDISDALAVVSIPASAGVPDEAAPEKEMALLDIVELAGRGTAHVLFYIKVKGKGKGRPVMYDYMKSSVAQVYEYATQMSLPDPLFDHIASGAAHLRSFEVTVQFDGLSATDRAGSIKEAKEGACDTLVQEMLARNRDVYKLKA
;
A
#
# COMPACT_ATOMS: atom_id res chain seq x y z
N MET A 1 32.04 -18.41 29.26
CA MET A 1 31.66 -18.54 27.84
C MET A 1 30.64 -17.45 27.56
N THR A 2 31.10 -16.28 27.12
CA THR A 2 30.26 -15.09 26.95
C THR A 2 29.63 -15.10 25.57
N ASP A 3 28.31 -15.13 25.53
CA ASP A 3 27.52 -15.12 24.30
C ASP A 3 27.67 -13.76 23.62
N GLY A 4 28.48 -13.71 22.56
CA GLY A 4 28.65 -12.51 21.73
C GLY A 4 27.30 -12.07 21.17
N THR A 5 27.02 -10.77 21.29
CA THR A 5 25.74 -10.18 20.87
C THR A 5 25.47 -10.50 19.39
N ALA A 6 24.20 -10.62 19.02
CA ALA A 6 23.78 -11.04 17.66
C ALA A 6 24.46 -10.21 16.54
N HIS A 7 24.81 -8.96 16.83
CA HIS A 7 25.55 -8.07 15.94
C HIS A 7 26.96 -8.57 15.59
N GLU A 8 27.70 -9.14 16.53
CA GLU A 8 29.05 -9.66 16.29
C GLU A 8 29.01 -10.87 15.35
N LYS A 9 28.01 -11.76 15.54
CA LYS A 9 27.80 -12.95 14.71
C LYS A 9 27.40 -12.57 13.27
N ILE A 10 26.59 -11.53 13.09
CA ILE A 10 26.18 -11.02 11.77
C ILE A 10 27.35 -10.33 11.06
N THR A 11 28.12 -9.52 11.80
CA THR A 11 29.28 -8.80 11.26
C THR A 11 30.38 -9.78 10.82
N ALA A 12 30.64 -10.83 11.61
CA ALA A 12 31.59 -11.88 11.25
C ALA A 12 31.19 -12.64 9.98
N LYS A 13 29.89 -12.90 9.78
CA LYS A 13 29.37 -13.54 8.57
C LYS A 13 29.48 -12.65 7.33
N LEU A 14 29.24 -11.35 7.46
CA LEU A 14 29.41 -10.40 6.34
C LEU A 14 30.89 -10.24 5.95
N ALA A 15 31.80 -10.20 6.92
CA ALA A 15 33.23 -10.11 6.68
C ALA A 15 33.79 -11.37 5.97
N ALA A 16 33.31 -12.57 6.38
CA ALA A 16 33.68 -13.82 5.73
C ALA A 16 33.17 -13.92 4.26
N ALA A 17 32.11 -13.20 3.91
CA ALA A 17 31.55 -13.11 2.56
C ALA A 17 32.20 -12.02 1.68
N GLY A 18 33.31 -11.41 2.13
CA GLY A 18 34.03 -10.37 1.39
C GLY A 18 33.24 -9.05 1.23
N SER A 19 32.18 -8.88 2.00
CA SER A 19 31.33 -7.68 1.96
C SER A 19 31.87 -6.61 2.92
N LYS A 20 31.89 -5.35 2.48
CA LYS A 20 32.30 -4.21 3.31
C LYS A 20 31.45 -4.16 4.57
N THR A 21 32.09 -4.00 5.73
CA THR A 21 31.35 -3.95 6.99
C THR A 21 30.54 -2.66 7.08
N VAL A 22 29.51 -2.65 7.94
CA VAL A 22 28.68 -1.44 8.15
C VAL A 22 29.54 -0.24 8.58
N ALA A 23 30.59 -0.49 9.37
CA ALA A 23 31.55 0.54 9.78
C ALA A 23 32.34 1.11 8.58
N ASP A 24 32.72 0.28 7.62
CA ASP A 24 33.44 0.72 6.42
C ASP A 24 32.54 1.53 5.48
N TYR A 25 31.26 1.17 5.40
CA TYR A 25 30.26 1.95 4.67
C TYR A 25 30.06 3.35 5.27
N LEU A 26 29.92 3.43 6.60
CA LEU A 26 29.73 4.71 7.28
C LEU A 26 30.96 5.60 7.17
N ARG A 27 32.17 5.02 7.24
CA ARG A 27 33.44 5.73 7.04
C ARG A 27 33.59 6.27 5.61
N ALA A 28 33.16 5.50 4.61
CA ALA A 28 33.19 5.94 3.21
C ALA A 28 32.13 7.01 2.89
N ALA A 29 30.94 6.93 3.49
CA ALA A 29 29.85 7.88 3.27
C ALA A 29 30.08 9.23 3.97
N PHE A 30 30.84 9.26 5.07
CA PHE A 30 31.06 10.45 5.89
C PHE A 30 32.53 10.62 6.31
N PRO A 31 33.44 10.96 5.39
CA PRO A 31 34.89 10.98 5.64
C PRO A 31 35.38 12.06 6.63
N HIS A 32 34.54 13.04 6.99
CA HIS A 32 34.90 14.17 7.86
C HIS A 32 34.14 14.23 9.20
N LYS A 33 33.44 13.16 9.59
CA LYS A 33 32.82 13.08 10.91
C LYS A 33 33.48 11.97 11.72
N ASP A 34 33.94 12.32 12.91
CA ASP A 34 34.38 11.34 13.91
C ASP A 34 33.13 10.59 14.40
N ILE A 35 32.91 9.37 13.88
CA ILE A 35 31.65 8.60 14.07
C ILE A 35 31.67 7.76 15.35
N SER A 36 32.65 8.00 16.23
CA SER A 36 32.87 7.26 17.48
C SER A 36 31.66 7.29 18.43
N ASP A 37 30.76 8.26 18.29
CA ASP A 37 29.56 8.44 19.12
C ASP A 37 28.31 7.69 18.60
N ALA A 38 28.28 7.29 17.32
CA ALA A 38 27.09 6.64 16.73
C ALA A 38 26.96 5.14 17.10
N LEU A 39 27.98 4.55 17.71
CA LEU A 39 27.97 3.16 18.16
C LEU A 39 27.36 3.00 19.57
N ALA A 40 27.12 4.08 20.31
CA ALA A 40 26.70 4.02 21.71
C ALA A 40 25.17 4.07 21.93
N VAL A 41 24.35 4.42 20.94
CA VAL A 41 22.92 4.77 21.16
C VAL A 41 21.93 3.65 20.80
N VAL A 42 22.40 2.50 20.29
CA VAL A 42 21.51 1.34 20.06
C VAL A 42 21.57 0.40 21.27
N SER A 43 21.03 0.86 22.39
CA SER A 43 20.75 0.03 23.56
C SER A 43 19.52 0.58 24.26
N ILE A 44 18.34 0.06 23.90
CA ILE A 44 17.14 0.13 24.73
C ILE A 44 16.71 -1.31 24.99
N PRO A 45 16.71 -1.78 26.26
CA PRO A 45 16.27 -3.11 26.62
C PRO A 45 14.73 -3.19 26.63
N ALA A 46 14.21 -4.34 26.22
CA ALA A 46 12.84 -4.74 26.47
C ALA A 46 12.69 -5.19 27.93
N SER A 47 11.69 -4.65 28.66
CA SER A 47 10.70 -5.39 29.47
C SER A 47 10.21 -4.61 30.73
N ALA A 48 8.88 -4.64 30.88
CA ALA A 48 8.04 -4.63 32.09
C ALA A 48 7.75 -3.33 32.88
N GLY A 49 6.45 -3.04 33.02
CA GLY A 49 5.88 -2.25 34.12
C GLY A 49 4.62 -1.44 33.78
N VAL A 50 3.43 -2.03 33.96
CA VAL A 50 2.10 -1.34 34.00
C VAL A 50 1.91 -0.69 35.38
N PRO A 51 1.16 0.42 35.52
CA PRO A 51 -0.27 0.36 35.91
C PRO A 51 -1.13 1.37 35.10
N ASP A 52 -2.20 0.94 34.42
CA ASP A 52 -3.59 0.85 34.89
C ASP A 52 -4.22 2.21 35.25
N GLU A 53 -4.87 2.84 34.26
CA GLU A 53 -6.11 3.61 34.48
C GLU A 53 -6.92 3.82 33.17
N ALA A 54 -8.07 3.16 33.13
CA ALA A 54 -9.35 3.50 32.48
C ALA A 54 -9.41 3.82 30.96
N ALA A 55 -9.87 2.80 30.22
CA ALA A 55 -10.44 2.90 28.88
C ALA A 55 -11.86 3.51 28.89
N PRO A 56 -12.27 4.17 27.79
CA PRO A 56 -13.62 4.04 27.29
C PRO A 56 -13.61 3.22 25.99
N GLU A 57 -14.40 2.16 26.03
CA GLU A 57 -14.71 1.21 24.98
C GLU A 57 -15.12 1.90 23.67
N LYS A 58 -14.38 1.63 22.59
CA LYS A 58 -14.89 1.74 21.21
C LYS A 58 -14.89 0.36 20.57
N GLU A 59 -15.69 -0.49 21.18
CA GLU A 59 -16.18 -1.74 20.62
C GLU A 59 -17.38 -1.40 19.70
N MET A 60 -17.11 -0.79 18.55
CA MET A 60 -18.10 -0.62 17.47
C MET A 60 -17.36 -0.26 16.19
N ALA A 61 -16.99 -1.29 15.40
CA ALA A 61 -16.76 -1.19 13.95
C ALA A 61 -16.30 -2.52 13.29
N LEU A 62 -16.24 -3.66 13.99
CA LEU A 62 -15.92 -4.95 13.34
C LEU A 62 -17.14 -5.64 12.70
N LEU A 63 -18.36 -5.15 12.95
CA LEU A 63 -19.59 -5.69 12.36
C LEU A 63 -19.97 -5.02 11.02
N ASP A 64 -19.47 -3.81 10.72
CA ASP A 64 -19.78 -3.11 9.46
C ASP A 64 -18.98 -3.64 8.25
N ILE A 65 -17.84 -4.30 8.46
CA ILE A 65 -17.06 -4.90 7.37
C ILE A 65 -17.70 -6.23 6.91
N VAL A 66 -18.48 -6.88 7.76
CA VAL A 66 -19.15 -8.16 7.43
C VAL A 66 -20.52 -7.93 6.79
N GLU A 67 -21.19 -6.80 7.06
CA GLU A 67 -22.54 -6.56 6.54
C GLU A 67 -22.56 -6.03 5.09
N LEU A 68 -21.46 -5.45 4.59
CA LEU A 68 -21.31 -5.10 3.16
C LEU A 68 -20.93 -6.30 2.28
N ALA A 69 -20.63 -7.46 2.86
CA ALA A 69 -20.43 -8.72 2.12
C ALA A 69 -21.76 -9.44 1.80
N GLY A 70 -22.89 -8.96 2.34
CA GLY A 70 -24.20 -9.60 2.25
C GLY A 70 -25.03 -9.25 1.00
N ARG A 71 -24.64 -8.25 0.19
CA ARG A 71 -25.24 -8.00 -1.12
C ARG A 71 -24.42 -8.71 -2.18
N GLY A 72 -24.74 -9.99 -2.39
CA GLY A 72 -24.18 -10.89 -3.41
C GLY A 72 -23.20 -10.20 -4.33
N THR A 73 -21.91 -10.23 -3.98
CA THR A 73 -20.86 -9.73 -4.84
C THR A 73 -20.87 -10.64 -6.05
N ALA A 74 -21.65 -10.24 -7.07
CA ALA A 74 -21.58 -10.84 -8.38
C ALA A 74 -20.09 -10.95 -8.69
N HIS A 75 -19.62 -12.16 -8.97
CA HIS A 75 -18.25 -12.45 -9.39
C HIS A 75 -18.03 -11.74 -10.72
N VAL A 76 -17.79 -10.44 -10.64
CA VAL A 76 -17.74 -9.55 -11.79
C VAL A 76 -16.31 -9.46 -12.19
N LEU A 77 -16.09 -9.83 -13.44
CA LEU A 77 -14.78 -9.80 -14.04
C LEU A 77 -14.29 -8.36 -14.06
N PHE A 78 -13.10 -8.18 -13.50
CA PHE A 78 -12.41 -6.91 -13.62
C PHE A 78 -11.77 -6.81 -15.01
N TYR A 79 -11.08 -7.87 -15.45
CA TYR A 79 -10.63 -8.02 -16.85
C TYR A 79 -10.32 -9.47 -17.20
N ILE A 80 -10.08 -9.73 -18.49
CA ILE A 80 -9.62 -11.03 -18.99
C ILE A 80 -8.16 -10.89 -19.43
N LYS A 81 -7.27 -11.55 -18.70
CA LYS A 81 -5.84 -11.59 -19.03
C LYS A 81 -5.60 -12.59 -20.16
N VAL A 82 -5.34 -12.11 -21.36
CA VAL A 82 -4.99 -12.95 -22.51
C VAL A 82 -3.48 -13.08 -22.60
N LYS A 83 -2.95 -14.32 -22.53
CA LYS A 83 -1.53 -14.60 -22.71
C LYS A 83 -1.33 -15.41 -24.00
N GLY A 84 -0.86 -14.76 -25.07
CA GLY A 84 -0.61 -15.41 -26.37
C GLY A 84 -1.87 -15.86 -27.12
N LYS A 85 -1.75 -16.85 -28.01
CA LYS A 85 -2.87 -17.42 -28.82
C LYS A 85 -3.76 -18.41 -28.03
N GLY A 86 -4.02 -18.15 -26.75
CA GLY A 86 -4.73 -19.09 -25.85
C GLY A 86 -5.97 -18.48 -25.16
N LYS A 87 -6.77 -19.34 -24.50
CA LYS A 87 -7.94 -18.93 -23.69
C LYS A 87 -7.50 -17.98 -22.56
N GLY A 88 -8.16 -16.82 -22.44
CA GLY A 88 -7.84 -15.82 -21.42
C GLY A 88 -8.21 -16.27 -20.01
N ARG A 89 -7.45 -15.81 -19.01
CA ARG A 89 -7.74 -16.05 -17.59
C ARG A 89 -8.61 -14.90 -17.04
N PRO A 90 -9.76 -15.19 -16.43
CA PRO A 90 -10.54 -14.17 -15.75
C PRO A 90 -9.79 -13.65 -14.51
N VAL A 91 -9.71 -12.33 -14.36
CA VAL A 91 -9.19 -11.66 -13.16
C VAL A 91 -10.35 -10.94 -12.47
N MET A 92 -10.49 -11.20 -11.18
CA MET A 92 -11.49 -10.57 -10.31
C MET A 92 -10.84 -9.42 -9.55
N TYR A 93 -11.63 -8.43 -9.19
CA TYR A 93 -11.18 -7.34 -8.33
C TYR A 93 -11.02 -7.81 -6.88
N ASP A 94 -9.95 -7.38 -6.23
CA ASP A 94 -9.56 -7.78 -4.87
C ASP A 94 -9.62 -6.58 -3.92
N TYR A 95 -10.66 -6.53 -3.08
CA TYR A 95 -10.88 -5.42 -2.13
C TYR A 95 -9.81 -5.31 -1.03
N MET A 96 -8.97 -6.34 -0.85
CA MET A 96 -7.88 -6.31 0.13
C MET A 96 -6.61 -5.66 -0.43
N LYS A 97 -6.57 -5.37 -1.73
CA LYS A 97 -5.44 -4.73 -2.40
C LYS A 97 -5.76 -3.28 -2.77
N SER A 98 -4.71 -2.47 -2.84
CA SER A 98 -4.81 -1.08 -3.33
C SER A 98 -5.55 -1.02 -4.67
N SER A 99 -6.53 -0.13 -4.74
CA SER A 99 -7.30 0.15 -5.95
C SER A 99 -6.39 0.75 -7.01
N VAL A 100 -5.49 1.63 -6.60
CA VAL A 100 -4.49 2.26 -7.47
C VAL A 100 -3.64 1.19 -8.17
N ALA A 101 -3.09 0.24 -7.41
CA ALA A 101 -2.24 -0.81 -7.96
C ALA A 101 -2.99 -1.70 -8.97
N GLN A 102 -4.25 -2.02 -8.67
CA GLN A 102 -5.08 -2.85 -9.56
C GLN A 102 -5.48 -2.12 -10.85
N VAL A 103 -5.74 -0.81 -10.80
CA VAL A 103 -5.98 0.01 -12.01
C VAL A 103 -4.74 0.03 -12.90
N TYR A 104 -3.54 0.19 -12.33
CA TYR A 104 -2.29 0.09 -13.10
C TYR A 104 -2.09 -1.32 -13.69
N GLU A 105 -2.38 -2.39 -12.93
CA GLU A 105 -2.33 -3.74 -13.49
C GLU A 105 -3.31 -3.88 -14.67
N TYR A 106 -4.55 -3.43 -14.52
CA TYR A 106 -5.54 -3.43 -15.59
C TYR A 106 -5.05 -2.68 -16.84
N ALA A 107 -4.48 -1.48 -16.67
CA ALA A 107 -3.92 -0.70 -17.77
C ALA A 107 -2.84 -1.48 -18.55
N THR A 108 -1.90 -2.09 -17.84
CA THR A 108 -0.83 -2.89 -18.46
C THR A 108 -1.35 -4.14 -19.16
N GLN A 109 -2.35 -4.83 -18.59
CA GLN A 109 -2.86 -6.09 -19.14
C GLN A 109 -3.80 -5.87 -20.32
N MET A 110 -4.57 -4.78 -20.32
CA MET A 110 -5.48 -4.39 -21.40
C MET A 110 -4.81 -3.56 -22.49
N SER A 111 -3.50 -3.27 -22.34
CA SER A 111 -2.74 -2.41 -23.26
C SER A 111 -3.38 -1.02 -23.41
N LEU A 112 -3.89 -0.47 -22.31
CA LEU A 112 -4.48 0.86 -22.24
C LEU A 112 -3.43 1.88 -21.77
N PRO A 113 -3.59 3.17 -22.10
CA PRO A 113 -2.76 4.24 -21.54
C PRO A 113 -2.83 4.26 -20.01
N ASP A 114 -1.74 4.67 -19.37
CA ASP A 114 -1.68 4.78 -17.92
C ASP A 114 -2.74 5.77 -17.37
N PRO A 115 -3.30 5.50 -16.17
CA PRO A 115 -4.24 6.41 -15.51
C PRO A 115 -3.61 7.78 -15.23
N LEU A 116 -4.35 8.84 -15.57
CA LEU A 116 -3.95 10.22 -15.33
C LEU A 116 -4.47 10.67 -13.96
N PHE A 117 -3.57 11.17 -13.12
CA PHE A 117 -3.88 11.66 -11.78
C PHE A 117 -3.60 13.15 -11.68
N ASP A 118 -4.66 13.94 -11.50
CA ASP A 118 -4.59 15.34 -11.16
C ASP A 118 -4.94 15.52 -9.68
N HIS A 119 -4.25 16.43 -9.00
CA HIS A 119 -4.56 16.70 -7.60
C HIS A 119 -4.42 18.18 -7.27
N ILE A 120 -5.31 18.64 -6.40
CA ILE A 120 -5.35 20.00 -5.88
C ILE A 120 -5.28 19.92 -4.37
N ALA A 121 -4.29 20.59 -3.79
CA ALA A 121 -4.18 20.74 -2.34
C ALA A 121 -4.81 22.06 -1.91
N SER A 122 -5.65 22.01 -0.87
CA SER A 122 -6.35 23.17 -0.30
C SER A 122 -6.35 23.11 1.22
N GLY A 123 -6.71 24.22 1.88
CA GLY A 123 -6.84 24.31 3.33
C GLY A 123 -5.58 24.76 4.07
N ALA A 124 -5.72 24.88 5.39
CA ALA A 124 -4.64 25.33 6.27
C ALA A 124 -3.59 24.22 6.49
N ALA A 125 -2.36 24.58 6.85
CA ALA A 125 -1.27 23.61 7.01
C ALA A 125 -1.57 22.48 8.02
N HIS A 126 -2.38 22.76 9.04
CA HIS A 126 -2.81 21.81 10.07
C HIS A 126 -4.08 21.03 9.71
N LEU A 127 -4.78 21.43 8.63
CA LEU A 127 -6.01 20.81 8.15
C LEU A 127 -6.05 20.88 6.62
N ARG A 128 -5.08 20.19 5.99
CA ARG A 128 -5.01 20.13 4.53
C ARG A 128 -6.06 19.17 4.00
N SER A 129 -6.69 19.59 2.91
CA SER A 129 -7.59 18.77 2.11
C SER A 129 -6.94 18.57 0.75
N PHE A 130 -7.00 17.35 0.25
CA PHE A 130 -6.53 17.00 -1.08
C PHE A 130 -7.71 16.51 -1.88
N GLU A 131 -7.91 17.11 -3.05
CA GLU A 131 -8.86 16.66 -4.04
C GLU A 131 -8.07 16.01 -5.17
N VAL A 132 -8.39 14.77 -5.50
CA VAL A 132 -7.71 13.99 -6.52
C VAL A 132 -8.73 13.58 -7.56
N THR A 133 -8.43 13.86 -8.82
CA THR A 133 -9.21 13.41 -9.98
C THR A 133 -8.39 12.39 -10.76
N VAL A 134 -9.00 11.26 -11.08
CA VAL A 134 -8.40 10.17 -11.84
C VAL A 134 -9.18 9.99 -13.12
N GLN A 135 -8.48 10.02 -14.26
CA GLN A 135 -9.06 9.76 -15.57
C GLN A 135 -8.42 8.50 -16.16
N PHE A 136 -9.27 7.54 -16.52
CA PHE A 136 -8.83 6.24 -17.03
C PHE A 136 -9.95 5.52 -17.80
N ASP A 137 -9.61 4.88 -18.92
CA ASP A 137 -10.55 4.09 -19.74
C ASP A 137 -11.87 4.82 -20.11
N GLY A 138 -11.76 6.12 -20.38
CA GLY A 138 -12.89 7.00 -20.68
C GLY A 138 -13.83 7.29 -19.50
N LEU A 139 -13.42 6.95 -18.28
CA LEU A 139 -14.08 7.30 -17.02
C LEU A 139 -13.27 8.33 -16.26
N SER A 140 -13.96 9.07 -15.38
CA SER A 140 -13.34 10.06 -14.50
C SER A 140 -14.00 10.00 -13.13
N ALA A 141 -13.20 9.86 -12.09
CA ALA A 141 -13.65 9.88 -10.71
C ALA A 141 -12.86 10.92 -9.91
N THR A 142 -13.54 11.60 -8.99
CA THR A 142 -12.93 12.60 -8.10
C THR A 142 -13.26 12.26 -6.67
N ASP A 143 -12.26 12.32 -5.80
CA ASP A 143 -12.43 12.13 -4.36
C ASP A 143 -11.62 13.16 -3.56
N ARG A 144 -12.03 13.39 -2.31
CA ARG A 144 -11.43 14.37 -1.41
C ARG A 144 -11.15 13.77 -0.04
N ALA A 145 -9.89 13.86 0.40
CA ALA A 145 -9.47 13.35 1.69
C ALA A 145 -8.43 14.24 2.39
N GLY A 146 -8.14 13.94 3.66
CA GLY A 146 -7.11 14.64 4.44
C GLY A 146 -5.68 14.31 4.00
N SER A 147 -5.50 13.25 3.21
CA SER A 147 -4.21 12.82 2.67
C SER A 147 -4.31 12.53 1.17
N ILE A 148 -3.26 12.88 0.41
CA ILE A 148 -3.17 12.59 -1.04
C ILE A 148 -3.33 11.09 -1.31
N LYS A 149 -2.77 10.24 -0.44
CA LYS A 149 -2.83 8.79 -0.63
C LYS A 149 -4.26 8.27 -0.50
N GLU A 150 -4.98 8.76 0.50
CA GLU A 150 -6.36 8.38 0.77
C GLU A 150 -7.28 8.85 -0.36
N ALA A 151 -7.14 10.10 -0.81
CA ALA A 151 -7.91 10.63 -1.93
C ALA A 151 -7.64 9.88 -3.24
N LYS A 152 -6.40 9.41 -3.46
CA LYS A 152 -6.05 8.56 -4.61
C LYS A 152 -6.74 7.20 -4.54
N GLU A 153 -6.70 6.55 -3.39
CA GLU A 153 -7.35 5.25 -3.21
C GLU A 153 -8.87 5.37 -3.37
N GLY A 154 -9.51 6.37 -2.77
CA GLY A 154 -10.96 6.58 -2.88
C GLY A 154 -11.42 6.95 -4.30
N ALA A 155 -10.66 7.80 -5.01
CA ALA A 155 -10.94 8.09 -6.41
C ALA A 155 -10.80 6.84 -7.29
N CYS A 156 -9.76 6.04 -7.08
CA CYS A 156 -9.59 4.77 -7.80
C CYS A 156 -10.64 3.72 -7.43
N ASP A 157 -11.10 3.66 -6.18
CA ASP A 157 -12.17 2.75 -5.77
C ASP A 157 -13.48 3.08 -6.48
N THR A 158 -13.85 4.37 -6.49
CA THR A 158 -15.04 4.86 -7.22
C THR A 158 -14.95 4.52 -8.71
N LEU A 159 -13.78 4.78 -9.31
CA LEU A 159 -13.51 4.45 -10.71
C LEU A 159 -13.65 2.93 -10.98
N VAL A 160 -13.10 2.08 -10.11
CA VAL A 160 -13.21 0.63 -10.24
C VAL A 160 -14.66 0.17 -10.13
N GLN A 161 -15.45 0.75 -9.23
CA GLN A 161 -16.87 0.42 -9.12
C GLN A 161 -17.62 0.74 -10.41
N GLU A 162 -17.33 1.88 -11.05
CA GLU A 162 -17.88 2.22 -12.37
C GLU A 162 -17.44 1.24 -13.47
N MET A 163 -16.16 0.84 -13.47
CA MET A 163 -15.65 -0.17 -14.40
C MET A 163 -16.34 -1.53 -14.20
N LEU A 164 -16.54 -1.95 -12.95
CA LEU A 164 -17.24 -3.18 -12.61
C LEU A 164 -18.72 -3.11 -13.01
N ALA A 165 -19.38 -1.96 -12.82
CA ALA A 165 -20.74 -1.73 -13.30
C ALA A 165 -20.83 -1.84 -14.83
N ARG A 166 -19.92 -1.18 -15.55
CA ARG A 166 -19.80 -1.31 -17.02
C ARG A 166 -19.60 -2.76 -17.44
N ASN A 167 -18.73 -3.50 -16.76
CA ASN A 167 -18.47 -4.91 -17.07
C ASN A 167 -19.67 -5.81 -16.78
N ARG A 168 -20.46 -5.53 -15.73
CA ARG A 168 -21.74 -6.24 -15.45
C ARG A 168 -22.67 -6.15 -16.65
N ASP A 169 -22.82 -4.97 -17.21
CA ASP A 169 -23.72 -4.71 -18.33
C ASP A 169 -23.22 -5.36 -19.63
N VAL A 170 -21.91 -5.30 -19.88
CA VAL A 170 -21.29 -5.91 -21.07
C VAL A 170 -21.40 -7.43 -21.03
N TYR A 171 -21.11 -8.06 -19.88
CA TYR A 171 -21.11 -9.52 -19.77
C TYR A 171 -22.49 -10.11 -19.46
N LYS A 172 -23.52 -9.28 -19.22
CA LYS A 172 -24.90 -9.68 -18.84
C LYS A 172 -24.89 -10.97 -18.03
N LEU A 173 -24.15 -10.96 -16.92
CA LEU A 173 -24.24 -12.02 -15.92
C LEU A 173 -25.67 -11.95 -15.39
N LYS A 174 -26.58 -12.73 -16.01
CA LYS A 174 -27.95 -12.90 -15.53
C LYS A 174 -27.82 -13.39 -14.08
N ALA A 175 -28.34 -12.58 -13.16
CA ALA A 175 -28.50 -12.93 -11.76
C ALA A 175 -29.28 -14.25 -11.61
#